data_AF-A0A6B2LQK5-F1
#
_entry.id   AF-A0A6B2LQK5-F1
#
_cell.length_a   1.000
_cell.length_b   1.000
_cell.length_c   1.000
_cell.angle_alpha   90.00
_cell.angle_beta   90.00
_cell.angle_gamma   90.00
#
_symmetry.space_group_name_H-M   'P 1'
#
loop_
_entity.id
_entity.type
_entity.pdbx_description
1 polymer ?
#
loop_
_entity_poly.entity_id
_entity_poly.type
_entity_poly.pdbx_seq_one_letter_code
_entity_poly.pdbx_strand_id
1 'polypeptide(L)'
;MENWGLYLNTTGDPCTEPSWVNTIKCDPSAYQITYFSLPNKSFQSNSWDILQNLTALTYLDLSGNQLIGTIPSGWMGLSLLRYLDLHNNTVDGAVPAELSYLSSLTYLDLSRTGISFLPSELQTISSLNHLDLSY
;
A
#
# COMPACT_ATOMS: atom_id res chain seq x y z
N MET A 1 13.15 -7.43 16.96
CA MET A 1 13.37 -6.32 16.00
C MET A 1 12.82 -6.80 14.67
N GLU A 2 11.59 -6.40 14.35
CA GLU A 2 10.97 -6.78 13.08
C GLU A 2 11.65 -5.97 11.97
N ASN A 3 12.23 -6.69 11.01
CA ASN A 3 12.85 -6.11 9.84
C ASN A 3 11.71 -5.83 8.84
N TRP A 4 11.41 -4.55 8.59
CA TRP A 4 10.24 -4.13 7.81
C TRP A 4 10.39 -4.40 6.30
N GLY A 5 11.45 -5.08 5.85
CA GLY A 5 11.69 -5.38 4.42
C GLY A 5 11.88 -4.13 3.55
N LEU A 6 11.90 -2.97 4.19
CA LEU A 6 12.10 -1.64 3.66
C LEU A 6 13.32 -1.16 4.42
N TYR A 7 14.45 -0.97 3.74
CA TYR A 7 15.73 -0.55 4.32
C TYR A 7 15.64 0.89 4.85
N LEU A 8 14.81 1.09 5.84
CA LEU A 8 14.65 2.34 6.55
C LEU A 8 15.82 2.37 7.53
N ASN A 9 16.70 3.36 7.39
CA ASN A 9 17.82 3.61 8.32
C ASN A 9 17.32 4.05 9.72
N THR A 10 16.05 3.81 10.03
CA THR A 10 15.38 4.11 11.30
C THR A 10 15.12 2.81 12.03
N THR A 11 15.70 2.68 13.21
CA THR A 11 15.39 1.61 14.17
C THR A 11 14.40 2.12 15.21
N GLY A 12 13.66 1.22 15.87
CA GLY A 12 12.70 1.56 16.92
C GLY A 12 11.24 1.34 16.51
N ASP A 13 10.33 1.49 17.48
CA ASP A 13 8.89 1.30 17.29
C ASP A 13 8.28 2.52 16.58
N PRO A 14 7.68 2.34 15.39
CA PRO A 14 7.17 3.45 14.60
C PRO A 14 5.98 4.18 15.23
N CYS A 15 5.32 3.61 16.25
CA CYS A 15 4.20 4.25 16.94
C CYS A 15 4.64 5.12 18.14
N THR A 16 5.88 4.99 18.61
CA THR A 16 6.40 5.81 19.72
C THR A 16 7.54 6.73 19.33
N GLU A 17 8.27 6.42 18.26
CA GLU A 17 9.49 7.14 17.91
C GLU A 17 9.23 8.33 16.97
N PRO A 18 9.68 9.56 17.31
CA PRO A 18 9.42 10.77 16.51
C PRO A 18 10.01 10.72 15.08
N SER A 19 11.03 9.90 14.86
CA SER A 19 11.69 9.73 13.56
C SER A 19 10.75 9.22 12.47
N TRP A 20 9.62 8.63 12.85
CA TRP A 20 8.65 8.04 11.93
C TRP A 20 7.48 8.95 11.58
N VAL A 21 7.29 10.11 12.24
CA VAL A 21 6.05 10.91 12.15
C VAL A 21 5.64 11.35 10.73
N ASN A 22 6.59 11.46 9.82
CA ASN A 22 6.36 11.82 8.42
C ASN A 22 6.17 10.62 7.49
N THR A 23 6.43 9.41 8.00
CA THR A 23 6.45 8.14 7.26
C THR A 23 5.32 7.23 7.73
N ILE A 24 5.24 6.99 9.03
CA ILE A 24 4.25 6.14 9.68
C ILE A 24 3.49 6.99 10.71
N LYS A 25 2.17 6.87 10.73
CA LYS A 25 1.34 7.35 11.83
C LYS A 25 0.52 6.21 12.38
N CYS A 26 0.29 6.26 13.70
CA CYS A 26 -0.47 5.25 14.41
C CYS A 26 -1.71 5.86 15.06
N ASP A 27 -2.74 5.03 15.24
CA ASP A 27 -3.84 5.33 16.14
C ASP A 27 -3.30 5.33 17.59
N PRO A 28 -3.39 6.46 18.32
CA PRO A 28 -2.85 6.56 19.68
C PRO A 28 -3.62 5.71 20.71
N SER A 29 -4.85 5.30 20.40
CA SER A 29 -5.69 4.47 21.28
C SER A 29 -5.52 2.97 21.04
N ALA A 30 -5.34 2.57 19.77
CA ALA A 30 -5.24 1.17 19.38
C ALA A 30 -3.79 0.67 19.19
N TYR A 31 -2.82 1.58 19.12
CA TYR A 31 -1.42 1.28 18.83
C TYR A 31 -1.24 0.54 17.49
N GLN A 32 -2.03 0.93 16.49
CA GLN A 32 -2.05 0.33 15.16
C GLN A 32 -1.64 1.35 14.10
N ILE A 33 -0.89 0.92 13.09
CA ILE A 33 -0.48 1.78 11.97
C ILE A 33 -1.71 2.10 11.11
N THR A 34 -1.96 3.40 10.90
CA THR A 34 -3.08 3.91 10.12
C THR A 34 -2.64 4.65 8.86
N TYR A 35 -1.39 5.11 8.82
CA TYR A 35 -0.82 5.84 7.70
C TYR A 35 0.59 5.32 7.43
N PHE A 36 0.88 5.00 6.17
CA PHE A 36 2.21 4.63 5.72
C PHE A 36 2.54 5.28 4.38
N SER A 37 3.55 6.14 4.34
CA SER A 37 4.00 6.85 3.13
C SER A 37 5.52 6.84 3.02
N LEU A 38 6.02 6.28 1.92
CA LEU A 38 7.43 6.22 1.55
C LEU A 38 7.67 6.51 0.05
N PRO A 39 7.19 7.63 -0.48
CA PRO A 39 7.37 7.94 -1.89
C PRO A 39 8.82 8.28 -2.22
N ASN A 40 9.27 7.90 -3.42
CA ASN A 40 10.56 8.30 -4.01
C ASN A 40 11.78 7.99 -3.13
N LYS A 41 11.83 6.75 -2.59
CA LYS A 41 12.94 6.29 -1.74
C LYS A 41 13.84 5.26 -2.42
N SER A 42 13.59 4.97 -3.69
CA SER A 42 14.32 3.96 -4.47
C SER A 42 14.30 2.57 -3.83
N PHE A 43 13.22 2.22 -3.10
CA PHE A 43 13.10 0.91 -2.50
C PHE A 43 12.94 -0.17 -3.57
N GLN A 44 13.86 -1.13 -3.57
CA GLN A 44 13.76 -2.37 -4.34
C GLN A 44 13.33 -3.48 -3.39
N SER A 45 12.03 -3.72 -3.31
CA SER A 45 11.47 -4.80 -2.51
C SER A 45 10.29 -5.44 -3.24
N ASN A 46 10.10 -6.72 -2.98
CA ASN A 46 8.96 -7.51 -3.44
C ASN A 46 8.18 -8.13 -2.27
N SER A 47 8.57 -7.82 -1.02
CA SER A 47 7.91 -8.36 0.16
C SER A 47 6.82 -7.39 0.61
N TRP A 48 5.59 -7.81 0.35
CA TRP A 48 4.36 -7.13 0.77
C TRP A 48 3.84 -7.66 2.12
N ASP A 49 4.51 -8.67 2.70
CA ASP A 49 4.00 -9.50 3.80
C ASP A 49 3.64 -8.69 5.03
N ILE A 50 4.44 -7.69 5.36
CA ILE A 50 4.19 -6.84 6.52
C ILE A 50 2.91 -6.01 6.37
N LEU A 51 2.55 -5.64 5.13
CA LEU A 51 1.38 -4.83 4.86
C LEU A 51 0.09 -5.62 5.03
N GLN A 52 0.10 -6.94 4.82
CA GLN A 52 -1.10 -7.80 4.90
C GLN A 52 -1.74 -7.77 6.29
N ASN A 53 -0.95 -7.50 7.34
CA ASN A 53 -1.42 -7.48 8.73
C ASN A 53 -1.80 -6.09 9.24
N LEU A 54 -1.62 -5.03 8.43
CA LEU A 54 -1.94 -3.66 8.85
C LEU A 54 -3.43 -3.35 8.64
N THR A 55 -4.31 -4.09 9.32
CA THR A 55 -5.78 -4.02 9.12
C THR A 55 -6.39 -2.66 9.46
N ALA A 56 -5.68 -1.82 10.22
CA ALA A 56 -6.05 -0.44 10.53
C ALA A 56 -5.57 0.58 9.49
N LEU A 57 -4.81 0.16 8.48
CA LEU A 57 -4.21 1.04 7.50
C LEU A 57 -5.30 1.74 6.68
N THR A 58 -5.23 3.07 6.64
CA THR A 58 -6.16 3.93 5.90
C THR A 58 -5.50 4.60 4.69
N TYR A 59 -4.16 4.75 4.73
CA TYR A 59 -3.38 5.42 3.70
C TYR A 59 -2.09 4.65 3.45
N LEU A 60 -1.87 4.25 2.20
CA LEU A 60 -0.64 3.62 1.74
C LEU A 60 -0.12 4.33 0.48
N ASP A 61 1.07 4.88 0.57
CA ASP A 61 1.77 5.50 -0.55
C ASP A 61 3.19 4.92 -0.63
N LEU A 62 3.43 4.17 -1.70
CA LEU A 62 4.72 3.60 -2.03
C LEU A 62 5.18 4.02 -3.44
N SER A 63 4.67 5.15 -3.91
CA SER A 63 4.91 5.64 -5.26
C SER A 63 6.38 6.00 -5.55
N GLY A 64 6.77 5.94 -6.81
CA GLY A 64 8.11 6.34 -7.26
C GLY A 64 9.24 5.52 -6.65
N ASN A 65 8.98 4.25 -6.33
CA ASN A 65 10.00 3.30 -5.89
C ASN A 65 10.36 2.33 -7.03
N GLN A 66 11.07 1.26 -6.69
CA GLN A 66 11.50 0.22 -7.62
C GLN A 66 10.93 -1.13 -7.15
N LEU A 67 9.67 -1.10 -6.68
CA LEU A 67 8.97 -2.29 -6.20
C LEU A 67 8.69 -3.23 -7.37
N ILE A 68 8.90 -4.52 -7.17
CA ILE A 68 8.74 -5.56 -8.20
C ILE A 68 7.77 -6.65 -7.72
N GLY A 69 7.31 -7.48 -8.66
CA GLY A 69 6.38 -8.57 -8.41
C GLY A 69 4.92 -8.13 -8.52
N THR A 70 4.01 -9.00 -8.08
CA THR A 70 2.56 -8.78 -8.24
C THR A 70 1.94 -8.22 -6.96
N ILE A 71 0.82 -7.50 -7.11
CA ILE A 71 -0.02 -7.11 -5.96
C ILE A 71 -0.54 -8.39 -5.28
N PRO A 72 -0.36 -8.57 -3.96
CA PRO A 72 -0.77 -9.79 -3.27
C PRO A 72 -2.28 -9.82 -2.99
N SER A 73 -2.90 -11.00 -3.08
CA SER A 73 -4.32 -11.18 -2.69
C SER A 73 -4.56 -10.99 -1.19
N GLY A 74 -3.52 -11.12 -0.36
CA GLY A 74 -3.58 -10.92 1.09
C GLY A 74 -3.99 -9.51 1.55
N TRP A 75 -4.08 -8.54 0.63
CA TRP A 75 -4.58 -7.20 0.95
C TRP A 75 -6.09 -7.15 1.22
N MET A 76 -6.84 -8.23 1.00
CA MET A 76 -8.27 -8.29 1.36
C MET A 76 -8.60 -7.89 2.80
N GLY A 77 -7.66 -8.03 3.73
CA GLY A 77 -7.82 -7.65 5.14
C GLY A 77 -7.78 -6.13 5.39
N LEU A 78 -7.31 -5.32 4.44
CA LEU A 78 -7.13 -3.88 4.58
C LEU A 78 -8.44 -3.09 4.36
N SER A 79 -9.54 -3.57 4.94
CA SER A 79 -10.90 -3.05 4.73
C SER A 79 -11.09 -1.55 5.04
N LEU A 80 -10.18 -0.96 5.82
CA LEU A 80 -10.17 0.45 6.17
C LEU A 80 -9.33 1.32 5.21
N LEU A 81 -8.64 0.72 4.24
CA LEU A 81 -7.78 1.42 3.30
C LEU A 81 -8.62 2.33 2.39
N ARG A 82 -8.25 3.61 2.33
CA ARG A 82 -8.94 4.65 1.54
C ARG A 82 -8.10 5.17 0.40
N TYR A 83 -6.78 5.16 0.56
CA TYR A 83 -5.81 5.66 -0.39
C TYR A 83 -4.73 4.61 -0.62
N LEU A 84 -4.59 4.18 -1.88
CA LEU A 84 -3.55 3.28 -2.34
C LEU A 84 -2.86 3.88 -3.55
N ASP A 85 -1.57 4.16 -3.42
CA ASP A 85 -0.75 4.71 -4.50
C ASP A 85 0.52 3.88 -4.68
N LEU A 86 0.60 3.22 -5.83
CA LEU A 86 1.75 2.43 -6.27
C LEU A 86 2.36 2.99 -7.56
N HIS A 87 2.00 4.22 -7.97
CA HIS A 87 2.40 4.74 -9.27
C HIS A 87 3.92 4.78 -9.42
N ASN A 88 4.39 4.70 -10.67
CA ASN A 88 5.82 4.77 -11.00
C ASN A 88 6.65 3.74 -10.21
N ASN A 89 6.23 2.48 -10.29
CA ASN A 89 6.94 1.30 -9.80
C ASN A 89 7.02 0.23 -10.90
N THR A 90 7.78 -0.83 -10.66
CA THR A 90 7.91 -1.97 -11.57
C THR A 90 7.03 -3.17 -11.18
N VAL A 91 5.92 -2.89 -10.47
CA VAL A 91 4.90 -3.89 -10.12
C VAL A 91 4.21 -4.37 -11.39
N ASP A 92 4.05 -5.67 -11.56
CA ASP A 92 3.57 -6.28 -12.81
C ASP A 92 2.48 -7.34 -12.60
N GLY A 93 2.09 -7.98 -13.70
CA GLY A 93 1.10 -9.06 -13.69
C GLY A 93 -0.35 -8.58 -13.58
N ALA A 94 -1.15 -9.34 -12.83
CA ALA A 94 -2.58 -9.10 -12.65
C ALA A 94 -2.86 -8.43 -11.31
N VAL A 95 -3.83 -7.51 -11.29
CA VAL A 95 -4.45 -7.08 -10.03
C VAL A 95 -5.30 -8.24 -9.49
N PRO A 96 -5.17 -8.65 -8.21
CA PRO A 96 -5.99 -9.70 -7.63
C PRO A 96 -7.45 -9.25 -7.50
N ALA A 97 -8.40 -10.15 -7.76
CA ALA A 97 -9.84 -9.86 -7.62
C ALA A 97 -10.20 -9.48 -6.18
N GLU A 98 -9.45 -9.99 -5.20
CA GLU A 98 -9.55 -9.68 -3.78
C GLU A 98 -9.32 -8.20 -3.45
N LEU A 99 -8.69 -7.42 -4.33
CA LEU A 99 -8.58 -5.97 -4.15
C LEU A 99 -9.96 -5.29 -4.15
N SER A 100 -10.98 -5.92 -4.75
CA SER A 100 -12.37 -5.47 -4.68
C SER A 100 -12.97 -5.47 -3.27
N TYR A 101 -12.36 -6.19 -2.32
CA TYR A 101 -12.80 -6.25 -0.93
C TYR A 101 -12.37 -5.03 -0.11
N LEU A 102 -11.54 -4.15 -0.69
CA LEU A 102 -11.19 -2.85 -0.12
C LEU A 102 -12.38 -1.88 -0.26
N SER A 103 -13.47 -2.17 0.46
CA SER A 103 -14.74 -1.45 0.34
C SER A 103 -14.68 0.02 0.74
N SER A 104 -13.64 0.43 1.48
CA SER A 104 -13.38 1.84 1.83
C SER A 104 -12.52 2.58 0.80
N LEU A 105 -12.02 1.91 -0.25
CA LEU A 105 -11.03 2.48 -1.15
C LEU A 105 -11.64 3.59 -2.02
N THR A 106 -11.07 4.79 -1.90
CA THR A 106 -11.54 5.99 -2.63
C THR A 106 -10.57 6.47 -3.69
N TYR A 107 -9.29 6.11 -3.55
CA TYR A 107 -8.22 6.49 -4.46
C TYR A 107 -7.35 5.27 -4.74
N LEU A 108 -7.19 4.95 -6.03
CA LEU A 108 -6.30 3.92 -6.53
C LEU A 108 -5.49 4.47 -7.71
N ASP A 109 -4.16 4.55 -7.53
CA ASP A 109 -3.24 4.90 -8.61
C ASP A 109 -2.25 3.77 -8.84
N LEU A 110 -2.35 3.17 -10.02
CA LEU A 110 -1.45 2.13 -10.53
C LEU A 110 -0.81 2.58 -11.84
N SER A 111 -0.81 3.88 -12.12
CA SER A 111 -0.23 4.44 -13.34
C SER A 111 1.29 4.21 -13.39
N ARG A 112 1.83 4.10 -14.61
CA ARG A 112 3.26 3.85 -14.87
C ARG A 112 3.77 2.60 -14.13
N THR A 113 2.97 1.54 -14.15
CA THR A 113 3.34 0.19 -13.67
C THR A 113 3.35 -0.81 -14.82
N GLY A 114 3.81 -2.04 -14.56
CA GLY A 114 3.78 -3.17 -15.50
C GLY A 114 2.49 -4.00 -15.44
N ILE A 115 1.43 -3.49 -14.81
CA ILE A 115 0.15 -4.21 -14.70
C ILE A 115 -0.45 -4.43 -16.09
N SER A 116 -0.79 -5.69 -16.35
CA SER A 116 -1.26 -6.17 -17.65
C SER A 116 -2.71 -6.66 -17.62
N PHE A 117 -3.25 -6.92 -16.43
CA PHE A 117 -4.60 -7.43 -16.26
C PHE A 117 -5.32 -6.77 -15.08
N LEU A 118 -6.58 -6.40 -15.30
CA LEU A 118 -7.50 -5.85 -14.31
C LEU A 118 -8.71 -6.79 -14.16
N PRO A 119 -9.03 -7.28 -12.97
CA PRO A 119 -10.17 -8.15 -12.75
C PRO A 119 -11.46 -7.33 -12.84
N SER A 120 -12.53 -7.94 -13.35
CA SER A 120 -13.84 -7.31 -13.48
C SER A 120 -14.42 -6.82 -12.14
N GLU A 121 -13.99 -7.45 -11.05
CA GLU A 121 -14.37 -7.20 -9.67
C GLU A 121 -13.94 -5.80 -9.20
N LEU A 122 -12.94 -5.16 -9.80
CA LEU A 122 -12.63 -3.76 -9.47
C LEU A 122 -13.81 -2.82 -9.75
N GLN A 123 -14.72 -3.18 -10.66
CA GLN A 123 -15.93 -2.41 -10.93
C GLN A 123 -16.93 -2.43 -9.76
N THR A 124 -16.79 -3.36 -8.81
CA THR A 124 -17.67 -3.44 -7.64
C THR A 124 -17.25 -2.52 -6.51
N ILE A 125 -16.09 -1.86 -6.61
CA ILE A 125 -15.60 -0.90 -5.61
C ILE A 125 -16.38 0.42 -5.78
N SER A 126 -17.60 0.47 -5.25
CA SER A 126 -18.50 1.63 -5.40
C SER A 126 -18.02 2.90 -4.70
N SER A 127 -17.03 2.78 -3.80
CA SER A 127 -16.43 3.90 -3.07
C SER A 127 -15.33 4.61 -3.86
N LEU A 128 -14.87 4.03 -4.98
CA LEU A 128 -13.73 4.53 -5.74
C LEU A 128 -14.10 5.84 -6.47
N ASN A 129 -13.43 6.93 -6.10
CA ASN A 129 -13.61 8.26 -6.70
C ASN A 129 -12.49 8.60 -7.70
N HIS A 130 -11.34 7.96 -7.56
CA HIS A 130 -10.19 8.14 -8.42
C HIS A 130 -9.57 6.79 -8.77
N LEU A 131 -9.38 6.56 -10.07
CA LEU A 131 -8.69 5.41 -10.63
C LEU A 131 -7.76 5.91 -11.74
N ASP A 132 -6.45 5.76 -11.54
CA ASP A 132 -5.46 5.99 -12.59
C ASP A 132 -4.72 4.69 -12.94
N LEU A 133 -4.67 4.42 -14.24
CA LEU A 133 -4.09 3.23 -14.88
C LEU A 133 -3.26 3.64 -16.10
N SER A 134 -2.93 4.92 -16.23
CA SER A 134 -2.22 5.48 -17.39
C SER A 134 -0.78 4.99 -17.47
N TYR A 135 -0.21 5.02 -18.68
CA TYR A 135 1.15 4.57 -18.98
C TYR A 135 2.16 5.72 -19.00
#